data_AF-A0A941Z092-F1
#
_entry.id   AF-A0A941Z092-F1
#
_cell.length_a   1.000
_cell.length_b   1.000
_cell.length_c   1.000
_cell.angle_alpha   90.00
_cell.angle_beta   90.00
_cell.angle_gamma   90.00
#
_symmetry.space_group_name_H-M   'P 1'
#
loop_
_entity.id
_entity.type
_entity.pdbx_description
1 polymer ?
#
loop_
_entity_poly.entity_id
_entity_poly.type
_entity_poly.pdbx_seq_one_letter_code
_entity_poly.pdbx_strand_id
1 'polypeptide(L)'
;MSKETSVWSQRAARLLPPMLACLLGACSTGQMGEPATLHAVQVVEVETRADILASRGMHEALAGAGVSDAAIADGSVVTARLMCCGPPESSNPHGFYNRDPKSLPLSVGDVIEVRLGGDSKVNEVTRVLQPANQADGPCWWDPKDDRLWRRVMFCEWMPTEGWVKQGGVYSGWYKAASSTAGGSGR
;
A
#
# COMPACT_ATOMS: atom_id res chain seq x y z
N MET A 1 -31.50 59.50 -28.22
CA MET A 1 -32.48 58.68 -28.96
C MET A 1 -31.76 57.49 -29.56
N SER A 2 -32.33 56.31 -29.34
CA SER A 2 -31.76 54.98 -29.55
C SER A 2 -31.30 54.66 -30.97
N LYS A 3 -30.33 53.73 -31.07
CA LYS A 3 -30.36 52.44 -31.82
C LYS A 3 -28.97 51.79 -31.72
N GLU A 4 -28.83 50.59 -31.12
CA GLU A 4 -28.92 49.27 -31.78
C GLU A 4 -27.89 49.11 -32.91
N THR A 5 -27.07 48.06 -33.05
CA THR A 5 -27.02 46.71 -32.47
C THR A 5 -25.62 46.14 -32.76
N SER A 6 -25.02 45.45 -31.79
CA SER A 6 -23.79 44.66 -31.96
C SER A 6 -24.17 43.23 -32.35
N VAL A 7 -23.79 42.81 -33.56
CA VAL A 7 -23.85 41.41 -34.01
C VAL A 7 -22.44 41.00 -34.40
N TRP A 8 -21.75 40.28 -33.51
CA TRP A 8 -20.62 39.42 -33.88
C TRP A 8 -20.85 38.06 -33.24
N SER A 9 -21.45 37.19 -34.05
CA SER A 9 -21.47 35.75 -33.83
C SER A 9 -20.06 35.22 -34.11
N GLN A 10 -19.32 34.88 -33.05
CA GLN A 10 -18.14 34.01 -33.17
C GLN A 10 -18.45 32.69 -32.49
N ARG A 11 -18.70 31.69 -33.34
CA ARG A 11 -18.62 30.27 -33.01
C ARG A 11 -17.17 29.94 -32.64
N ALA A 12 -16.86 29.96 -31.35
CA ALA A 12 -15.64 29.35 -30.84
C ALA A 12 -15.93 27.87 -30.54
N ALA A 13 -15.63 27.02 -31.52
CA ALA A 13 -15.49 25.59 -31.31
C ALA A 13 -14.34 25.38 -30.29
N ARG A 14 -14.70 25.04 -29.05
CA ARG A 14 -13.75 24.63 -28.03
C ARG A 14 -13.25 23.22 -28.37
N LEU A 15 -12.15 23.16 -29.13
CA LEU A 15 -11.27 22.00 -29.12
C LEU A 15 -10.60 21.95 -27.73
N LEU A 16 -11.19 21.17 -26.82
CA LEU A 16 -10.52 20.75 -25.59
C LEU A 16 -9.51 19.66 -25.96
N PRO A 17 -8.26 19.72 -25.46
CA PRO A 17 -7.28 18.66 -25.67
C PRO A 17 -7.70 17.38 -24.94
N PRO A 18 -7.55 16.19 -25.56
CA PRO A 18 -7.71 14.92 -24.86
C PRO A 18 -6.44 14.64 -24.05
N MET A 19 -6.27 15.28 -22.90
CA MET A 19 -5.21 14.94 -21.95
C MET A 19 -5.72 15.04 -20.51
N LEU A 20 -6.79 14.30 -20.21
CA LEU A 20 -7.23 14.11 -18.82
C LEU A 20 -7.80 12.70 -18.64
N ALA A 21 -7.00 11.68 -18.97
CA ALA A 21 -7.39 10.27 -18.84
C ALA A 21 -6.34 9.38 -18.14
N CYS A 22 -5.41 9.97 -17.37
CA CYS A 22 -4.39 9.19 -16.63
C CYS A 22 -4.37 9.42 -15.11
N LEU A 23 -5.38 10.08 -14.52
CA LEU A 23 -5.37 10.43 -13.09
C LEU A 23 -6.28 9.57 -12.20
N LEU A 24 -6.80 8.44 -12.70
CA LEU A 24 -7.68 7.57 -11.93
C LEU A 24 -7.13 6.12 -11.93
N GLY A 25 -6.30 5.80 -10.93
CA GLY A 25 -6.58 4.66 -10.05
C GLY A 25 -6.13 3.24 -10.41
N ALA A 26 -5.26 2.98 -11.39
CA ALA A 26 -4.89 1.59 -11.72
C ALA A 26 -3.42 1.33 -12.16
N CYS A 27 -2.45 2.18 -11.78
CA CYS A 27 -1.05 1.99 -12.23
C CYS A 27 0.01 1.88 -11.13
N SER A 28 -0.36 1.82 -9.85
CA SER A 28 0.62 1.63 -8.76
C SER A 28 0.80 0.17 -8.31
N THR A 29 -0.04 -0.77 -8.76
CA THR A 29 0.13 -2.22 -8.50
C THR A 29 1.38 -2.79 -9.16
N GLY A 30 1.81 -2.25 -10.30
CA GLY A 30 3.01 -2.73 -11.00
C GLY A 30 4.31 -2.58 -10.21
N GLN A 31 4.31 -1.79 -9.12
CA GLN A 31 5.51 -1.48 -8.34
C GLN A 31 5.74 -2.44 -7.16
N MET A 32 4.69 -3.07 -6.62
CA MET A 32 4.80 -3.93 -5.43
C MET A 32 4.80 -5.43 -5.76
N GLY A 33 4.38 -5.82 -6.96
CA GLY A 33 4.36 -7.22 -7.40
C GLY A 33 2.98 -7.69 -7.81
N GLU A 34 2.84 -9.01 -8.00
CA GLU A 34 1.58 -9.61 -8.43
C GLU A 34 0.57 -9.68 -7.27
N PRO A 35 -0.74 -9.55 -7.54
CA PRO A 35 -1.79 -9.79 -6.55
C PRO A 35 -1.65 -11.17 -5.90
N ALA A 36 -2.12 -11.29 -4.65
CA ALA A 36 -2.02 -12.53 -3.87
C ALA A 36 -0.57 -13.02 -3.65
N THR A 37 0.39 -12.10 -3.63
CA THR A 37 1.73 -12.35 -3.07
C THR A 37 1.83 -11.81 -1.66
N LEU A 38 2.64 -12.47 -0.83
CA LEU A 38 3.01 -12.05 0.51
C LEU A 38 4.33 -11.29 0.45
N HIS A 39 4.43 -10.22 1.22
CA HIS A 39 5.60 -9.37 1.38
C HIS A 39 5.86 -9.12 2.86
N ALA A 40 7.11 -8.89 3.24
CA ALA A 40 7.45 -8.34 4.55
C ALA A 40 7.74 -6.86 4.43
N VAL A 41 7.12 -6.07 5.29
CA VAL A 41 7.24 -4.61 5.29
C VAL A 41 7.42 -4.09 6.72
N GLN A 42 8.00 -2.91 6.87
CA GLN A 42 8.07 -2.25 8.18
C GLN A 42 7.07 -1.12 8.29
N VAL A 43 6.28 -1.12 9.36
CA VAL A 43 5.35 -0.05 9.69
C VAL A 43 6.13 1.23 9.98
N VAL A 44 5.75 2.32 9.32
CA VAL A 44 6.29 3.67 9.56
C VAL A 44 5.25 4.61 10.16
N GLU A 45 3.96 4.29 9.99
CA GLU A 45 2.86 5.08 10.53
C GLU A 45 1.63 4.18 10.74
N VAL A 46 0.85 4.52 11.78
CA VAL A 46 -0.40 3.85 12.15
C VAL A 46 -1.49 4.92 12.18
N GLU A 47 -2.47 4.80 11.30
CA GLU A 47 -3.47 5.84 11.06
C GLU A 47 -4.60 5.76 12.10
N THR A 48 -5.12 6.93 12.51
CA THR A 48 -6.34 6.97 13.32
C THR A 48 -7.58 6.85 12.43
N ARG A 49 -8.71 6.43 13.00
CA ARG A 49 -9.99 6.40 12.30
C ARG A 49 -10.34 7.77 11.71
N ALA A 50 -10.05 8.84 12.44
CA ALA A 50 -10.34 10.20 11.99
C ALA A 50 -9.53 10.54 10.73
N ASP A 51 -8.24 10.19 10.71
CA ASP A 51 -7.35 10.46 9.57
C ASP A 51 -7.73 9.62 8.35
N ILE A 52 -8.08 8.34 8.55
CA ILE A 52 -8.54 7.44 7.48
C ILE A 52 -9.78 8.01 6.77
N LEU A 53 -10.75 8.52 7.54
CA LEU A 53 -12.00 9.08 6.99
C LEU A 53 -11.81 10.48 6.40
N ALA A 54 -10.84 11.25 6.88
CA ALA A 54 -10.48 12.54 6.31
C ALA A 54 -9.72 12.38 4.97
N SER A 55 -9.01 11.27 4.79
CA SER A 55 -8.29 10.94 3.56
C SER A 55 -9.23 10.39 2.49
N ARG A 56 -9.74 11.26 1.63
CA ARG A 56 -10.67 10.89 0.54
C ARG A 56 -10.21 9.67 -0.27
N GLY A 57 -8.93 9.64 -0.67
CA GLY A 57 -8.38 8.55 -1.49
C GLY A 57 -8.35 7.20 -0.75
N MET A 58 -7.97 7.21 0.54
CA MET A 58 -7.95 6.00 1.36
C MET A 58 -9.38 5.52 1.65
N HIS A 59 -10.26 6.43 2.02
CA HIS A 59 -11.66 6.13 2.32
C HIS A 59 -12.39 5.53 1.10
N GLU A 60 -12.25 6.15 -0.07
CA GLU A 60 -12.83 5.62 -1.33
C GLU A 60 -12.26 4.25 -1.69
N ALA A 61 -10.95 4.01 -1.50
CA ALA A 61 -10.33 2.71 -1.76
C ALA A 61 -10.84 1.60 -0.82
N LEU A 62 -10.97 1.89 0.48
CA LEU A 62 -11.53 0.97 1.47
C LEU A 62 -13.00 0.65 1.15
N ALA A 63 -13.80 1.67 0.86
CA ALA A 63 -15.21 1.51 0.49
C ALA A 63 -15.37 0.68 -0.80
N GLY A 64 -14.53 0.94 -1.81
CA GLY A 64 -14.50 0.16 -3.06
C GLY A 64 -14.14 -1.31 -2.85
N ALA A 65 -13.34 -1.62 -1.83
CA ALA A 65 -13.04 -2.99 -1.42
C ALA A 65 -14.08 -3.61 -0.47
N GLY A 66 -15.20 -2.93 -0.22
CA GLY A 66 -16.31 -3.41 0.60
C GLY A 66 -16.11 -3.23 2.11
N VAL A 67 -15.15 -2.42 2.55
CA VAL A 67 -14.96 -2.07 3.96
C VAL A 67 -15.95 -0.97 4.34
N SER A 68 -16.77 -1.20 5.36
CA SER A 68 -17.73 -0.20 5.85
C SER A 68 -17.09 0.76 6.85
N ASP A 69 -17.61 1.99 6.93
CA ASP A 69 -17.15 3.01 7.90
C ASP A 69 -17.22 2.57 9.37
N ALA A 70 -18.09 1.60 9.67
CA ALA A 70 -18.23 1.00 10.99
C ALA A 70 -17.14 -0.03 11.30
N ALA A 71 -16.55 -0.64 10.27
CA ALA A 71 -15.40 -1.55 10.41
C ALA A 71 -14.07 -0.80 10.53
N ILE A 72 -14.03 0.49 10.15
CA ILE A 72 -12.83 1.33 10.28
C ILE A 72 -12.69 1.79 11.74
N ALA A 73 -11.56 1.44 12.34
CA ALA A 73 -11.13 1.82 13.67
C ALA A 73 -9.69 2.38 13.65
N ASP A 74 -9.22 2.89 14.78
CA ASP A 74 -7.82 3.28 14.93
C ASP A 74 -6.91 2.07 14.66
N GLY A 75 -5.88 2.28 13.84
CA GLY A 75 -4.97 1.22 13.41
C GLY A 75 -5.52 0.30 12.31
N SER A 76 -6.74 0.57 11.78
CA SER A 76 -7.26 -0.17 10.61
C SER A 76 -6.44 0.06 9.34
N VAL A 77 -5.67 1.13 9.27
CA VAL A 77 -4.72 1.37 8.18
C VAL A 77 -3.34 1.63 8.77
N VAL A 78 -2.34 0.99 8.19
CA VAL A 78 -0.94 1.27 8.46
C VAL A 78 -0.23 1.63 7.17
N THR A 79 0.72 2.54 7.28
CA THR A 79 1.60 2.93 6.20
C THR A 79 2.94 2.26 6.46
N ALA A 80 3.44 1.48 5.49
CA ALA A 80 4.62 0.66 5.66
C ALA A 80 5.54 0.66 4.42
N ARG A 81 6.83 0.41 4.66
CA ARG A 81 7.87 0.38 3.62
C ARG A 81 8.25 -1.06 3.26
N LEU A 82 8.20 -1.37 1.97
CA LEU A 82 8.71 -2.62 1.39
C LEU A 82 10.22 -2.57 1.12
N MET A 83 10.69 -1.37 0.76
CA MET A 83 12.07 -1.07 0.44
C MET A 83 12.43 0.26 1.09
N CYS A 84 13.63 0.33 1.65
CA CYS A 84 14.17 1.55 2.23
C CYS A 84 15.25 2.12 1.31
N CYS A 85 15.24 3.45 1.21
CA CYS A 85 16.29 4.23 0.60
C CYS A 85 17.07 4.95 1.69
N GLY A 86 18.40 4.77 1.74
CA GLY A 86 19.30 5.62 2.52
C GLY A 86 19.12 7.11 2.18
N PRO A 87 19.66 8.01 3.01
CA PRO A 87 19.37 9.44 2.92
C PRO A 87 19.66 10.05 1.52
N PRO A 88 18.80 10.92 0.98
CA PRO A 88 17.54 11.38 1.56
C PRO A 88 16.47 10.28 1.55
N GLU A 89 15.72 10.12 2.65
CA GLU A 89 14.68 9.10 2.80
C GLU A 89 13.58 9.27 1.73
N SER A 90 13.76 8.64 0.57
CA SER A 90 12.73 8.51 -0.45
C SER A 90 12.23 7.07 -0.45
N SER A 91 11.59 6.64 0.63
CA SER A 91 10.73 5.46 0.55
C SER A 91 9.39 5.89 -0.05
N ASN A 92 8.81 5.05 -0.91
CA ASN A 92 7.40 5.14 -1.25
C ASN A 92 6.68 4.22 -0.26
N PRO A 93 6.21 4.73 0.89
CA PRO A 93 5.46 3.87 1.78
C PRO A 93 4.08 3.60 1.14
N HIS A 94 3.50 2.45 1.48
CA HIS A 94 2.22 2.01 0.95
C HIS A 94 1.24 1.77 2.09
N GLY A 95 -0.04 2.01 1.83
CA GLY A 95 -1.12 1.74 2.78
C GLY A 95 -1.51 0.25 2.77
N PHE A 96 -1.72 -0.29 3.96
CA PHE A 96 -2.16 -1.67 4.19
C PHE A 96 -3.32 -1.67 5.19
N TYR A 97 -4.36 -2.43 4.87
CA TYR A 97 -5.53 -2.57 5.71
C TYR A 97 -5.32 -3.66 6.76
N ASN A 98 -5.53 -3.31 8.02
CA ASN A 98 -5.61 -4.23 9.14
C ASN A 98 -7.08 -4.46 9.49
N ARG A 99 -7.59 -5.65 9.17
CA ARG A 99 -9.00 -6.00 9.35
C ARG A 99 -9.44 -6.03 10.81
N ASP A 100 -8.53 -6.34 11.73
CA ASP A 100 -8.84 -6.49 13.15
C ASP A 100 -7.76 -5.84 14.01
N PRO A 101 -7.73 -4.49 14.08
CA PRO A 101 -6.71 -3.76 14.84
C PRO A 101 -6.77 -4.00 16.35
N LYS A 102 -7.86 -4.60 16.86
CA LYS A 102 -7.97 -4.95 18.28
C LYS A 102 -7.25 -6.26 18.61
N SER A 103 -7.37 -7.27 17.76
CA SER A 103 -6.66 -8.54 17.95
C SER A 103 -5.23 -8.52 17.41
N LEU A 104 -4.94 -7.63 16.46
CA LEU A 104 -3.62 -7.40 15.90
C LEU A 104 -3.21 -5.92 16.05
N PRO A 105 -2.87 -5.47 17.28
CA PRO A 105 -2.38 -4.11 17.48
C PRO A 105 -1.01 -3.95 16.81
N LEU A 106 -0.86 -2.87 16.03
CA LEU A 106 0.37 -2.56 15.30
C LEU A 106 0.99 -1.27 15.84
N SER A 107 2.32 -1.21 15.79
CA SER A 107 3.12 -0.07 16.20
C SER A 107 4.13 0.32 15.13
N VAL A 108 4.55 1.60 15.14
CA VAL A 108 5.66 2.06 14.30
C VAL A 108 6.91 1.24 14.61
N GLY A 109 7.57 0.75 13.56
CA GLY A 109 8.75 -0.10 13.64
C GLY A 109 8.48 -1.60 13.53
N ASP A 110 7.23 -2.06 13.71
CA ASP A 110 6.87 -3.46 13.54
C ASP A 110 7.20 -3.94 12.13
N VAL A 111 7.73 -5.15 12.01
CA VAL A 111 7.82 -5.86 10.74
C VAL A 111 6.60 -6.75 10.62
N ILE A 112 5.84 -6.57 9.55
CA ILE A 112 4.56 -7.26 9.31
C ILE A 112 4.60 -8.00 7.98
N GLU A 113 3.81 -9.07 7.90
CA GLU A 113 3.49 -9.74 6.65
C GLU A 113 2.24 -9.10 6.06
N VAL A 114 2.31 -8.75 4.79
CA VAL A 114 1.19 -8.16 4.05
C VAL A 114 0.92 -8.98 2.81
N ARG A 115 -0.36 -9.09 2.47
CA ARG A 115 -0.84 -9.69 1.23
C ARG A 115 -1.21 -8.57 0.26
N LEU A 116 -0.66 -8.61 -0.94
CA LEU A 116 -1.04 -7.65 -1.96
C LEU A 116 -2.44 -7.95 -2.51
N GLY A 117 -3.23 -6.89 -2.55
CA GLY A 117 -4.53 -6.87 -3.21
C GLY A 117 -4.40 -6.86 -4.73
N GLY A 118 -5.55 -6.89 -5.40
CA GLY A 118 -5.67 -6.68 -6.85
C GLY A 118 -6.67 -5.56 -7.11
N ASP A 119 -7.18 -5.46 -8.34
CA ASP A 119 -8.00 -4.33 -8.79
C ASP A 119 -9.23 -4.00 -7.91
N SER A 120 -9.75 -4.98 -7.15
CA SER A 120 -10.90 -4.82 -6.25
C SER A 120 -10.61 -5.18 -4.79
N LYS A 121 -9.34 -5.39 -4.43
CA LYS A 121 -8.95 -5.78 -3.06
C LYS A 121 -7.86 -4.83 -2.57
N VAL A 122 -8.00 -4.37 -1.34
CA VAL A 122 -6.94 -3.64 -0.64
C VAL A 122 -5.80 -4.57 -0.27
N ASN A 123 -4.59 -4.02 -0.10
CA ASN A 123 -3.51 -4.77 0.53
C ASN A 123 -3.87 -5.01 1.99
N GLU A 124 -3.58 -6.20 2.51
CA GLU A 124 -4.06 -6.63 3.82
C GLU A 124 -2.89 -7.08 4.70
N VAL A 125 -2.87 -6.64 5.97
CA VAL A 125 -1.95 -7.17 6.98
C VAL A 125 -2.41 -8.57 7.38
N THR A 126 -1.52 -9.56 7.31
CA THR A 126 -1.84 -10.95 7.66
C THR A 126 -1.34 -11.33 9.05
N ARG A 127 -0.17 -10.82 9.48
CA ARG A 127 0.40 -11.05 10.81
C ARG A 127 1.57 -10.11 11.11
N VAL A 128 1.94 -10.02 12.39
CA VAL A 128 3.23 -9.46 12.82
C VAL A 128 4.32 -10.54 12.67
N LEU A 129 5.43 -10.18 12.04
CA LEU A 129 6.62 -11.03 11.89
C LEU A 129 7.63 -10.76 13.01
N GLN A 130 7.80 -9.49 13.37
CA GLN A 130 8.69 -9.04 14.44
C GLN A 130 8.16 -7.72 15.04
N PRO A 131 7.86 -7.68 16.34
CA PRO A 131 7.53 -6.43 17.03
C PRO A 131 8.69 -5.43 17.05
N ALA A 132 8.38 -4.13 17.04
CA ALA A 132 9.36 -3.04 17.02
C ALA A 132 10.35 -3.07 18.20
N ASN A 133 9.90 -3.56 19.36
CA ASN A 133 10.71 -3.64 20.58
C ASN A 133 11.65 -4.86 20.62
N GLN A 134 11.63 -5.71 19.59
CA GLN A 134 12.52 -6.88 19.49
C GLN A 134 13.77 -6.51 18.67
N ALA A 135 14.72 -5.83 19.31
CA ALA A 135 15.96 -5.35 18.66
C ALA A 135 16.82 -6.48 18.06
N ASP A 136 16.90 -7.63 18.75
CA ASP A 136 17.66 -8.82 18.32
C ASP A 136 16.78 -9.83 17.57
N GLY A 137 15.76 -9.35 16.86
CA GLY A 137 14.86 -10.21 16.08
C GLY A 137 15.48 -10.72 14.77
N PRO A 138 14.85 -11.73 14.14
CA PRO A 138 15.38 -12.38 12.94
C PRO A 138 15.24 -11.54 11.66
N CYS A 139 14.61 -10.36 11.71
CA CYS A 139 14.35 -9.50 10.56
C CYS A 139 15.23 -8.24 10.57
N TRP A 140 15.72 -7.85 9.39
CA TRP A 140 16.50 -6.63 9.18
C TRP A 140 16.36 -6.10 7.75
N TRP A 141 16.83 -4.87 7.55
CA TRP A 141 17.03 -4.29 6.23
C TRP A 141 18.29 -4.88 5.58
N ASP A 142 18.14 -5.64 4.50
CA ASP A 142 19.24 -6.25 3.73
C ASP A 142 19.63 -5.39 2.51
N PRO A 143 20.89 -4.96 2.37
CA PRO A 143 22.00 -5.14 3.32
C PRO A 143 21.90 -4.24 4.57
N LYS A 144 22.51 -4.68 5.69
CA LYS A 144 22.44 -3.98 7.00
C LYS A 144 23.11 -2.60 7.07
N ASP A 145 23.74 -2.12 6.00
CA ASP A 145 24.38 -0.80 5.98
C ASP A 145 23.33 0.30 5.73
N ASP A 146 23.01 1.07 6.78
CA ASP A 146 21.99 2.12 6.75
C ASP A 146 22.24 3.26 5.76
N ARG A 147 23.47 3.37 5.24
CA ARG A 147 23.84 4.38 4.24
C ARG A 147 23.42 3.96 2.83
N LEU A 148 23.02 2.71 2.62
CA LEU A 148 22.67 2.22 1.29
C LEU A 148 21.28 2.69 0.88
N TRP A 149 21.23 3.22 -0.34
CA TRP A 149 20.02 3.68 -1.04
C TRP A 149 19.01 2.58 -1.37
N ARG A 150 19.38 1.31 -1.25
CA ARG A 150 18.50 0.18 -1.57
C ARG A 150 18.69 -0.92 -0.57
N ARG A 151 17.69 -1.07 0.28
CA ARG A 151 17.60 -2.14 1.26
C ARG A 151 16.19 -2.73 1.23
N VAL A 152 16.10 -4.03 1.37
CA VAL A 152 14.82 -4.75 1.37
C VAL A 152 14.63 -5.45 2.70
N MET A 153 13.38 -5.59 3.15
CA MET A 153 13.14 -6.35 4.36
C MET A 153 13.51 -7.82 4.13
N PHE A 154 14.31 -8.37 5.04
CA PHE A 154 14.70 -9.77 5.05
C PHE A 154 14.51 -10.33 6.45
N CYS A 155 14.06 -11.58 6.55
CA CYS A 155 14.09 -12.35 7.78
C CYS A 155 14.77 -13.70 7.55
N GLU A 156 15.53 -14.22 8.53
CA GLU A 156 16.34 -15.45 8.37
C GLU A 156 15.56 -16.67 7.88
N TRP A 157 14.32 -16.81 8.30
CA TRP A 157 13.44 -17.94 7.97
C TRP A 157 12.80 -17.82 6.59
N MET A 158 12.89 -16.67 5.90
CA MET A 158 12.26 -16.47 4.60
C MET A 158 12.68 -17.49 3.54
N PRO A 159 13.99 -17.74 3.30
CA PRO A 159 14.40 -18.71 2.29
C PRO A 159 13.87 -20.12 2.59
N THR A 160 13.86 -20.52 3.86
CA THR A 160 13.37 -21.84 4.29
C THR A 160 11.86 -21.98 4.17
N GLU A 161 11.10 -20.88 4.27
CA GLU A 161 9.66 -20.86 4.06
C GLU A 161 9.25 -20.69 2.59
N GLY A 162 10.20 -20.71 1.65
CA GLY A 162 9.93 -20.61 0.21
C GLY A 162 9.69 -19.19 -0.29
N TRP A 163 10.19 -18.18 0.42
CA TRP A 163 10.24 -16.82 -0.10
C TRP A 163 11.36 -16.68 -1.12
N VAL A 164 11.14 -15.85 -2.13
CA VAL A 164 12.07 -15.62 -3.24
C VAL A 164 12.40 -14.13 -3.32
N LYS A 165 13.68 -13.82 -3.55
CA LYS A 165 14.14 -12.45 -3.77
C LYS A 165 13.86 -12.04 -5.21
N GLN A 166 13.03 -11.02 -5.40
CA GLN A 166 12.82 -10.36 -6.68
C GLN A 166 14.05 -9.52 -7.04
N GLY A 167 14.53 -9.67 -8.28
CA GLY A 167 15.56 -8.80 -8.86
C GLY A 167 15.00 -7.48 -9.40
N GLY A 168 15.86 -6.67 -10.02
CA GLY A 168 15.46 -5.45 -10.71
C GLY A 168 15.43 -4.19 -9.83
N VAL A 169 14.70 -3.17 -10.29
CA VAL A 169 14.60 -1.84 -9.65
C VAL A 169 13.76 -1.89 -8.38
N TYR A 170 12.70 -2.70 -8.38
CA TYR A 170 11.84 -2.96 -7.23
C TYR A 170 12.17 -4.32 -6.64
N SER A 171 13.35 -4.42 -6.03
CA SER A 171 13.75 -5.64 -5.33
C SER A 171 12.98 -5.78 -4.03
N GLY A 172 12.62 -7.01 -3.67
CA GLY A 172 11.93 -7.34 -2.43
C GLY A 172 11.89 -8.86 -2.24
N TRP A 173 11.53 -9.33 -1.06
CA TRP A 173 11.24 -10.74 -0.83
C TRP A 173 9.74 -10.97 -0.91
N TYR A 174 9.34 -11.98 -1.69
CA TYR A 174 7.94 -12.32 -1.86
C TYR A 174 7.71 -13.82 -1.81
N LYS A 175 6.48 -14.23 -1.49
CA LYS A 175 6.01 -15.61 -1.52
C LYS A 175 4.60 -15.65 -2.09
N ALA A 176 4.26 -16.67 -2.86
CA ALA A 176 2.87 -16.85 -3.28
C ALA A 176 1.98 -17.03 -2.04
N ALA A 177 0.91 -16.24 -1.91
CA ALA A 177 -0.08 -16.52 -0.88
C ALA A 177 -0.73 -17.85 -1.24
N SER A 178 -0.67 -18.83 -0.34
CA SER A 178 -1.36 -20.10 -0.56
C SER A 178 -2.82 -19.79 -0.88
N SER A 179 -3.32 -20.31 -2.00
CA SER A 179 -4.74 -20.24 -2.31
C SER A 179 -5.45 -20.97 -1.19
N THR A 180 -6.01 -20.25 -0.24
CA THR A 180 -6.98 -20.83 0.69
C THR A 180 -8.20 -21.13 -0.17
N ALA A 181 -8.18 -22.31 -0.81
CA ALA A 181 -9.36 -22.88 -1.42
C ALA A 181 -10.42 -22.93 -0.33
N GLY A 182 -11.59 -22.35 -0.62
CA GLY A 182 -12.73 -22.37 0.29
C GLY A 182 -12.93 -23.78 0.80
N GLY A 183 -12.69 -23.96 2.10
CA GLY A 183 -13.17 -25.12 2.83
C GLY A 183 -14.69 -25.03 2.88
N SER A 184 -15.35 -25.49 1.82
CA SER A 184 -16.73 -25.95 1.89
C SER A 184 -16.71 -27.21 2.75
N GLY A 185 -16.85 -27.01 4.06
CA GLY A 185 -17.09 -28.08 5.01
C GLY A 185 -18.36 -28.84 4.64
N ARG A 186 -18.20 -30.16 4.61
CA ARG A 186 -19.16 -31.26 4.77
C ARG A 186 -20.62 -30.91 5.00
#